data_AF-A0A2E0VK00-F1
#
_entry.id   AF-A0A2E0VK00-F1
#
_cell.length_a   1.000
_cell.length_b   1.000
_cell.length_c   1.000
_cell.angle_alpha   90.00
_cell.angle_beta   90.00
_cell.angle_gamma   90.00
#
_symmetry.space_group_name_H-M   'P 1'
#
loop_
_entity.id
_entity.type
_entity.pdbx_description
1 polymer ?
#
loop_
_entity_poly.entity_id
_entity_poly.type
_entity_poly.pdbx_seq_one_letter_code
_entity_poly.pdbx_strand_id
1 'polypeptide(L)'
;MMVHGNGSIRVMGCTPFQETYWRVISRVLNRGGWEPVVLFPAVEPPDQLTVQMTSDGEVYADKNGMTVYAFYCFDEAPDHLPCDIPGTPQQYRLSICGGPEKCAELWRPVTASENAEPVGNTWTIVEVDKSGKALFAADNPDAEPLNVWAYKGRPLFTYSKDQMPGDITGDKVGHLVDWGYWMIKK
;
A
#
# COMPACT_ATOMS: atom_id res chain seq x y z
N MET A 1 -17.29 -2.26 18.51
CA MET A 1 -18.63 -2.55 19.09
C MET A 1 -18.61 -3.98 19.61
N MET A 2 -19.40 -4.33 20.62
CA MET A 2 -19.49 -5.68 21.19
C MET A 2 -20.94 -6.14 21.20
N VAL A 3 -21.19 -7.42 20.93
CA VAL A 3 -22.51 -8.06 21.02
C VAL A 3 -22.46 -9.19 22.04
N HIS A 4 -23.52 -9.35 22.83
CA HIS A 4 -23.67 -10.46 23.77
C HIS A 4 -24.64 -11.51 23.23
N GLY A 5 -24.50 -12.77 23.64
CA GLY A 5 -25.39 -13.87 23.22
C GLY A 5 -26.89 -13.70 23.52
N ASN A 6 -27.27 -12.69 24.32
CA ASN A 6 -28.67 -12.30 24.54
C ASN A 6 -29.15 -11.12 23.66
N GLY A 7 -28.38 -10.74 22.64
CA GLY A 7 -28.70 -9.64 21.71
C GLY A 7 -28.37 -8.23 22.24
N SER A 8 -27.77 -8.09 23.42
CA SER A 8 -27.35 -6.77 23.91
C SER A 8 -26.09 -6.26 23.20
N ILE A 9 -26.06 -4.95 22.93
CA ILE A 9 -24.97 -4.29 22.20
C ILE A 9 -24.30 -3.26 23.12
N ARG A 10 -22.96 -3.23 23.12
CA ARG A 10 -22.16 -2.20 23.80
C ARG A 10 -21.18 -1.57 22.83
N VAL A 11 -21.15 -0.24 22.78
CA VAL A 11 -20.11 0.51 22.07
C VAL A 11 -19.02 0.83 23.08
N MET A 12 -17.87 0.15 22.98
CA MET A 12 -16.68 0.57 23.71
C MET A 12 -16.12 1.82 23.05
N GLY A 13 -15.97 2.90 23.80
CA GLY A 13 -15.29 4.11 23.33
C GLY A 13 -13.81 3.80 23.10
N CYS A 14 -13.29 4.09 21.91
CA CYS A 14 -11.86 4.02 21.65
C CYS A 14 -11.14 5.15 22.40
N THR A 15 -10.44 4.83 23.49
CA THR A 15 -9.36 5.68 23.99
C THR A 15 -8.11 5.47 23.12
N PRO A 16 -7.40 6.53 22.72
CA PRO A 16 -6.26 6.41 21.82
C PRO A 16 -5.06 5.86 22.58
N PHE A 17 -4.84 4.55 22.54
CA PHE A 17 -3.58 3.94 23.01
C PHE A 17 -3.27 2.64 22.27
N GLN A 18 -2.40 2.76 21.26
CA GLN A 18 -1.48 1.79 20.66
C GLN A 18 -1.97 0.36 20.32
N GLU A 19 -1.86 0.02 19.03
CA GLU A 19 -2.33 -1.21 18.38
C GLU A 19 -1.70 -2.53 18.85
N THR A 20 -0.74 -2.53 19.77
CA THR A 20 -0.08 -3.75 20.26
C THR A 20 -0.93 -4.59 21.23
N TYR A 21 -2.14 -4.14 21.60
CA TYR A 21 -3.00 -4.80 22.60
C TYR A 21 -4.19 -5.59 22.06
N TRP A 22 -4.39 -5.70 20.73
CA TRP A 22 -5.61 -6.33 20.20
C TRP A 22 -5.68 -7.86 20.48
N ARG A 23 -4.54 -8.57 20.45
CA ARG A 23 -4.51 -10.03 20.74
C ARG A 23 -4.75 -10.36 22.22
N VAL A 24 -4.47 -9.44 23.14
CA VAL A 24 -4.70 -9.64 24.59
C VAL A 24 -6.15 -9.28 24.95
N ILE A 25 -6.71 -8.23 24.34
CA ILE A 25 -8.09 -7.80 24.56
C ILE A 25 -9.11 -8.83 24.04
N SER A 26 -8.83 -9.51 22.91
CA SER A 26 -9.76 -10.52 22.38
C SER A 26 -9.96 -11.74 23.31
N ARG A 27 -8.91 -12.18 24.04
CA ARG A 27 -9.04 -13.26 25.02
C ARG A 27 -9.73 -12.84 26.32
N VAL A 28 -9.63 -11.56 26.69
CA VAL A 28 -10.26 -11.03 27.91
C VAL A 28 -11.74 -10.70 27.68
N LEU A 29 -12.11 -10.19 26.50
CA LEU A 29 -13.49 -9.85 26.16
C LEU A 29 -14.39 -11.06 25.91
N ASN A 30 -13.81 -12.19 25.47
CA ASN A 30 -14.56 -13.42 25.26
C ASN A 30 -14.95 -14.13 26.58
N ARG A 31 -14.58 -13.57 27.75
CA ARG A 31 -15.03 -14.03 29.06
C ARG A 31 -16.33 -13.32 29.43
N GLY A 32 -17.45 -13.98 29.12
CA GLY A 32 -18.78 -13.53 29.52
C GLY A 32 -19.77 -13.37 28.37
N GLY A 33 -19.59 -14.10 27.27
CA GLY A 33 -20.56 -14.14 26.15
C GLY A 33 -20.57 -12.88 25.28
N TRP A 34 -19.59 -11.98 25.43
CA TRP A 34 -19.43 -10.78 24.62
C TRP A 34 -18.39 -11.00 23.52
N GLU A 35 -18.78 -10.76 22.27
CA GLU A 35 -17.92 -10.90 21.10
C GLU A 35 -17.75 -9.55 20.38
N PRO A 36 -16.56 -9.25 19.84
CA PRO A 36 -16.36 -8.04 19.07
C PRO A 36 -17.14 -8.11 17.75
N VAL A 37 -17.85 -7.03 17.46
CA VAL A 37 -18.50 -6.81 16.17
C VAL A 37 -17.65 -5.85 15.36
N VAL A 38 -17.14 -6.36 14.24
CA VAL A 38 -16.50 -5.57 13.20
C VAL A 38 -17.60 -5.12 12.24
N LEU A 39 -17.90 -3.82 12.26
CA LEU A 39 -18.97 -3.23 11.43
C LEU A 39 -18.57 -3.12 9.95
N PHE A 40 -17.28 -2.86 9.72
CA PHE A 40 -16.70 -2.70 8.40
C PHE A 40 -15.42 -3.55 8.37
N PRO A 41 -15.48 -4.80 7.89
CA PRO A 41 -14.27 -5.60 7.76
C PRO A 41 -13.32 -4.90 6.79
N ALA A 42 -12.02 -5.10 6.99
CA ALA A 42 -11.03 -4.65 6.03
C ALA A 42 -11.33 -5.26 4.66
N VAL A 43 -11.16 -4.47 3.60
CA VAL A 43 -11.30 -4.97 2.24
C VAL A 43 -10.14 -5.92 1.97
N GLU A 44 -10.47 -7.20 1.77
CA GLU A 44 -9.47 -8.21 1.41
C GLU A 44 -8.77 -7.81 0.10
N PRO A 45 -7.46 -8.06 -0.02
CA PRO A 45 -6.74 -7.75 -1.23
C PRO A 45 -7.21 -8.63 -2.41
N PRO A 46 -7.00 -8.18 -3.65
CA PRO A 46 -7.13 -9.03 -4.85
C PRO A 46 -6.34 -10.33 -4.71
N ASP A 47 -6.81 -11.39 -5.38
CA ASP A 47 -6.21 -12.73 -5.37
C ASP A 47 -4.74 -12.78 -5.84
N GLN A 48 -4.29 -11.78 -6.60
CA GLN A 48 -2.92 -11.62 -7.07
C GLN A 48 -1.96 -10.99 -6.04
N LEU A 49 -2.49 -10.51 -4.91
CA LEU A 49 -1.73 -9.98 -3.80
C LEU A 49 -1.83 -10.93 -2.60
N THR A 50 -0.71 -11.08 -1.92
CA THR A 50 -0.58 -11.93 -0.74
C THR A 50 -0.28 -11.09 0.50
N VAL A 51 -0.21 -11.75 1.64
CA VAL A 51 0.21 -11.14 2.90
C VAL A 51 1.47 -11.85 3.36
N GLN A 52 2.50 -11.08 3.63
CA GLN A 52 3.80 -11.57 4.02
C GLN A 52 4.16 -11.03 5.41
N MET A 53 4.67 -11.91 6.28
CA MET A 53 5.26 -11.48 7.56
C MET A 53 6.68 -10.98 7.31
N THR A 54 7.00 -9.82 7.88
CA THR A 54 8.34 -9.18 7.80
C THR A 54 8.85 -8.88 9.20
N SER A 55 10.08 -8.33 9.30
CA SER A 55 10.61 -7.85 10.58
C SER A 55 9.82 -6.70 11.19
N ASP A 56 8.97 -6.02 10.41
CA ASP A 56 8.14 -4.90 10.86
C ASP A 56 6.62 -5.22 10.77
N GLY A 57 6.27 -6.51 10.83
CA GLY A 57 4.88 -6.98 10.84
C GLY A 57 4.35 -7.43 9.48
N GLU A 58 3.02 -7.60 9.40
CA GLU A 58 2.33 -8.05 8.19
C GLU A 58 2.26 -6.93 7.15
N VAL A 59 2.70 -7.25 5.94
CA VAL A 59 2.68 -6.35 4.77
C VAL A 59 1.97 -7.05 3.62
N TYR A 60 1.46 -6.26 2.68
CA TYR A 60 1.05 -6.81 1.40
C TYR A 60 2.28 -7.17 0.55
N ALA A 61 2.11 -8.20 -0.26
CA ALA A 61 3.15 -8.74 -1.12
C ALA A 61 2.56 -9.15 -2.48
N ASP A 62 3.42 -9.31 -3.49
CA ASP A 62 3.01 -9.85 -4.78
C ASP A 62 2.70 -11.36 -4.68
N LYS A 63 2.30 -11.98 -5.80
CA LYS A 63 2.03 -13.42 -5.87
C LYS A 63 3.23 -14.31 -5.51
N ASN A 64 4.44 -13.77 -5.51
CA ASN A 64 5.67 -14.49 -5.16
C ASN A 64 6.09 -14.25 -3.69
N GLY A 65 5.33 -13.45 -2.93
CA GLY A 65 5.64 -13.08 -1.55
C GLY A 65 6.63 -11.92 -1.40
N MET A 66 6.98 -11.24 -2.49
CA MET A 66 7.83 -10.04 -2.45
C MET A 66 7.03 -8.85 -1.94
N THR A 67 7.56 -8.10 -0.97
CA THR A 67 6.87 -6.92 -0.41
C THR A 67 6.53 -5.91 -1.51
N VAL A 68 5.32 -5.35 -1.43
CA VAL A 68 4.89 -4.28 -2.33
C VAL A 68 5.01 -2.92 -1.66
N TYR A 69 5.39 -1.94 -2.47
CA TYR A 69 5.65 -0.56 -2.07
C TYR A 69 4.86 0.38 -2.96
N ALA A 70 4.56 1.57 -2.45
CA ALA A 70 4.11 2.68 -3.27
C ALA A 70 5.00 3.91 -3.04
N PHE A 71 5.10 4.73 -4.08
CA PHE A 71 5.69 6.06 -3.96
C PHE A 71 4.65 7.00 -3.33
N TYR A 72 5.05 7.70 -2.28
CA TYR A 72 4.29 8.76 -1.64
C TYR A 72 5.03 10.08 -1.81
N CYS A 73 4.28 11.14 -2.09
CA CYS A 73 4.90 12.44 -2.37
C CYS A 73 3.94 13.58 -2.04
N PHE A 74 4.39 14.48 -1.17
CA PHE A 74 3.87 15.84 -1.08
C PHE A 74 4.98 16.81 -1.44
N ASP A 75 4.68 17.77 -2.31
CA ASP A 75 5.62 18.78 -2.75
C ASP A 75 5.90 19.74 -1.60
N GLU A 76 7.17 20.09 -1.37
CA GLU A 76 7.60 21.01 -0.31
C GLU A 76 7.28 22.50 -0.62
N ALA A 77 6.41 22.74 -1.61
CA ALA A 77 5.81 24.04 -1.88
C ALA A 77 4.90 24.49 -0.71
N PRO A 78 4.65 25.81 -0.55
CA PRO A 78 3.86 26.33 0.58
C PRO A 78 2.43 25.77 0.71
N ASP A 79 1.86 25.26 -0.38
CA ASP A 79 0.52 24.65 -0.43
C ASP A 79 0.51 23.12 -0.25
N HIS A 80 1.68 22.49 -0.19
CA HIS A 80 1.89 21.10 0.20
C HIS A 80 1.02 20.10 -0.58
N LEU A 81 1.00 20.26 -1.90
CA LEU A 81 0.16 19.46 -2.79
C LEU A 81 0.75 18.07 -3.04
N PRO A 82 -0.08 17.03 -3.28
CA PRO A 82 0.40 15.71 -3.66
C PRO A 82 1.12 15.74 -5.02
N CYS A 83 2.25 15.03 -5.11
CA CYS A 83 3.06 14.85 -6.34
C CYS A 83 3.14 13.39 -6.80
N ASP A 84 2.24 12.56 -6.29
CA ASP A 84 2.09 11.13 -6.58
C ASP A 84 0.75 10.81 -7.27
N ILE A 85 0.15 11.80 -7.93
CA ILE A 85 -1.13 11.69 -8.66
C ILE A 85 -0.95 12.04 -10.16
N PRO A 86 -1.88 11.62 -11.05
CA PRO A 86 -1.78 11.94 -12.48
C PRO A 86 -1.67 13.45 -12.73
N GLY A 87 -0.84 13.82 -13.69
CA GLY A 87 -0.58 15.19 -14.11
C GLY A 87 0.45 15.93 -13.26
N THR A 88 1.06 15.30 -12.27
CA THR A 88 2.01 15.97 -11.36
C THR A 88 3.48 15.75 -11.73
N PRO A 89 4.34 16.76 -11.51
CA PRO A 89 5.77 16.66 -11.77
C PRO A 89 6.45 15.53 -10.97
N GLN A 90 7.41 14.85 -11.59
CA GLN A 90 8.03 13.63 -11.04
C GLN A 90 9.46 13.84 -10.54
N GLN A 91 9.93 15.10 -10.34
CA GLN A 91 11.32 15.37 -9.98
C GLN A 91 11.79 14.68 -8.70
N TYR A 92 10.92 14.57 -7.68
CA TYR A 92 11.24 13.91 -6.41
C TYR A 92 11.46 12.41 -6.62
N ARG A 93 10.55 11.73 -7.34
CA ARG A 93 10.69 10.30 -7.64
C ARG A 93 11.97 10.03 -8.43
N LEU A 94 12.23 10.83 -9.46
CA LEU A 94 13.39 10.66 -10.35
C LEU A 94 14.71 10.97 -9.63
N SER A 95 14.74 11.90 -8.67
CA SER A 95 15.93 12.20 -7.88
C SER A 95 16.30 11.07 -6.92
N ILE A 96 15.31 10.34 -6.36
CA ILE A 96 15.56 9.12 -5.56
C ILE A 96 16.31 8.07 -6.38
N CYS A 97 15.85 7.83 -7.60
CA CYS A 97 16.40 6.76 -8.43
C CYS A 97 17.69 7.16 -9.16
N GLY A 98 17.89 8.44 -9.44
CA GLY A 98 18.94 8.93 -10.34
C GLY A 98 18.56 8.89 -11.83
N GLY A 99 17.25 8.92 -12.14
CA GLY A 99 16.73 8.98 -13.52
C GLY A 99 15.66 7.94 -13.86
N PRO A 100 14.96 8.10 -15.00
CA PRO A 100 13.85 7.24 -15.42
C PRO A 100 14.20 5.76 -15.52
N GLU A 101 15.29 5.44 -16.23
CA GLU A 101 15.71 4.07 -16.49
C GLU A 101 16.06 3.35 -15.19
N LYS A 102 16.72 4.07 -14.27
CA LYS A 102 17.07 3.53 -12.95
C LYS A 102 15.83 3.36 -12.07
N CYS A 103 14.83 4.24 -12.17
CA CYS A 103 13.55 4.02 -11.49
C CYS A 103 12.88 2.74 -11.99
N ALA A 104 12.78 2.54 -13.31
CA ALA A 104 12.15 1.37 -13.89
C ALA A 104 12.89 0.06 -13.53
N GLU A 105 14.22 0.09 -13.41
CA GLU A 105 15.03 -1.05 -12.96
C GLU A 105 14.78 -1.37 -11.48
N LEU A 106 14.77 -0.33 -10.64
CA LEU A 106 14.68 -0.46 -9.18
C LEU A 106 13.27 -0.82 -8.71
N TRP A 107 12.25 -0.20 -9.30
CA TRP A 107 10.85 -0.27 -8.89
C TRP A 107 10.04 -0.93 -9.99
N ARG A 108 9.84 -2.24 -9.86
CA ARG A 108 9.17 -3.04 -10.88
C ARG A 108 7.67 -3.06 -10.62
N PRO A 109 6.82 -2.61 -11.56
CA PRO A 109 5.40 -2.52 -11.32
C PRO A 109 4.76 -3.90 -11.05
N VAL A 110 3.83 -3.95 -10.09
CA VAL A 110 3.03 -5.14 -9.79
C VAL A 110 1.88 -5.22 -10.79
N THR A 111 2.11 -5.93 -11.89
CA THR A 111 1.15 -6.03 -13.00
C THR A 111 -0.17 -6.65 -12.55
N ALA A 112 -1.27 -6.04 -12.94
CA ALA A 112 -2.58 -6.67 -12.86
C ALA A 112 -2.80 -7.57 -14.07
N SER A 113 -3.36 -8.77 -13.87
CA SER A 113 -3.76 -9.66 -14.97
C SER A 113 -4.79 -8.99 -15.88
N GLU A 114 -4.88 -9.42 -17.14
CA GLU A 114 -5.82 -8.85 -18.14
C GLU A 114 -7.28 -8.82 -17.69
N ASN A 115 -7.72 -9.82 -16.91
CA ASN A 115 -9.09 -9.93 -16.39
C ASN A 115 -9.21 -9.47 -14.92
N ALA A 116 -8.22 -8.76 -14.39
CA ALA A 116 -8.30 -8.26 -13.03
C ALA A 116 -9.36 -7.16 -12.92
N GLU A 117 -10.12 -7.17 -11.82
CA GLU A 117 -11.12 -6.14 -11.51
C GLU A 117 -10.74 -5.41 -10.21
N PRO A 118 -10.99 -4.09 -10.10
CA PRO A 118 -10.83 -3.36 -8.85
C PRO A 118 -11.64 -3.96 -7.69
N VAL A 119 -11.06 -3.96 -6.50
CA VAL A 119 -11.75 -4.38 -5.26
C VAL A 119 -12.01 -3.15 -4.40
N GLY A 120 -13.22 -2.60 -4.55
CA GLY A 120 -13.62 -1.35 -3.91
C GLY A 120 -12.78 -0.16 -4.38
N ASN A 121 -12.65 0.86 -3.52
CA ASN A 121 -11.81 2.04 -3.78
C ASN A 121 -10.40 1.91 -3.20
N THR A 122 -10.12 0.80 -2.52
CA THR A 122 -8.83 0.54 -1.88
C THR A 122 -7.86 -0.10 -2.85
N TRP A 123 -8.32 -1.07 -3.64
CA TRP A 123 -7.52 -1.79 -4.61
C TRP A 123 -8.04 -1.47 -6.01
N THR A 124 -7.28 -0.67 -6.74
CA THR A 124 -7.64 -0.24 -8.09
C THR A 124 -6.60 -0.71 -9.08
N ILE A 125 -6.86 -0.51 -10.37
CA ILE A 125 -5.89 -0.76 -11.44
C ILE A 125 -5.63 0.59 -12.10
N VAL A 126 -4.36 0.94 -12.27
CA VAL A 126 -3.92 2.18 -12.92
C VAL A 126 -2.94 1.86 -14.04
N GLU A 127 -2.86 2.77 -15.00
CA GLU A 127 -1.91 2.68 -16.11
C GLU A 127 -0.60 3.39 -15.76
N VAL A 128 0.49 2.64 -15.71
CA VAL A 128 1.84 3.12 -15.38
C VAL A 128 2.71 3.22 -16.63
N ASP A 129 3.55 4.25 -16.69
CA ASP A 129 4.60 4.37 -17.70
C ASP A 129 5.76 3.42 -17.38
N LYS A 130 5.91 2.35 -18.17
CA LYS A 130 6.97 1.33 -18.02
C LYS A 130 8.38 1.90 -18.13
N SER A 131 8.57 3.03 -18.82
CA SER A 131 9.89 3.64 -19.00
C SER A 131 10.41 4.32 -17.74
N GLY A 132 9.54 4.54 -16.75
CA GLY A 132 9.87 5.23 -15.51
C GLY A 132 9.97 6.75 -15.64
N LYS A 133 9.74 7.34 -16.83
CA LYS A 133 9.77 8.80 -17.04
C LYS A 133 8.64 9.47 -16.26
N ALA A 134 7.43 8.91 -16.35
CA ALA A 134 6.28 9.29 -15.53
C ALA A 134 5.89 8.18 -14.54
N LEU A 135 5.08 8.52 -13.54
CA LEU A 135 4.46 7.52 -12.65
C LEU A 135 3.21 6.91 -13.29
N PHE A 136 2.45 7.72 -14.03
CA PHE A 136 1.26 7.32 -14.76
C PHE A 136 1.51 7.43 -16.28
N ALA A 137 0.98 6.49 -17.05
CA ALA A 137 1.14 6.48 -18.50
C ALA A 137 0.57 7.74 -19.17
N ALA A 138 -0.54 8.26 -18.64
CA ALA A 138 -1.19 9.47 -19.16
C ALA A 138 -0.29 10.71 -19.16
N ASP A 139 0.74 10.74 -18.32
CA ASP A 139 1.66 11.87 -18.18
C ASP A 139 2.86 11.79 -19.12
N ASN A 140 3.00 10.68 -19.87
CA ASN A 140 4.04 10.50 -20.88
C ASN A 140 3.39 10.08 -22.21
N PRO A 141 3.32 11.00 -23.21
CA PRO A 141 2.72 10.72 -24.51
C PRO A 141 3.36 9.55 -25.28
N ASP A 142 4.61 9.22 -24.97
CA ASP A 142 5.34 8.12 -25.61
C ASP A 142 5.20 6.79 -24.85
N ALA A 143 4.46 6.76 -23.72
CA ALA A 143 4.35 5.57 -22.90
C ALA A 143 3.49 4.50 -23.56
N GLU A 144 3.95 3.25 -23.46
CA GLU A 144 3.09 2.08 -23.60
C GLU A 144 2.49 1.76 -22.22
N PRO A 145 1.17 1.93 -22.01
CA PRO A 145 0.54 1.72 -20.72
C PRO A 145 0.74 0.30 -20.17
N LEU A 146 0.99 0.19 -18.86
CA LEU A 146 0.94 -1.07 -18.13
C LEU A 146 -0.16 -1.02 -17.08
N ASN A 147 -1.06 -1.99 -17.11
CA ASN A 147 -2.04 -2.18 -16.03
C ASN A 147 -1.34 -2.70 -14.78
N VAL A 148 -1.39 -1.90 -13.72
CA VAL A 148 -0.68 -2.14 -12.46
C VAL A 148 -1.66 -2.02 -11.31
N TRP A 149 -1.53 -2.92 -10.33
CA TRP A 149 -2.30 -2.82 -9.09
C TRP A 149 -1.94 -1.54 -8.35
N ALA A 150 -2.95 -0.89 -7.80
CA ALA A 150 -2.80 0.33 -7.03
C ALA A 150 -3.48 0.20 -5.67
N TYR A 151 -2.82 0.75 -4.64
CA TYR A 151 -3.38 0.89 -3.31
C TYR A 151 -3.77 2.34 -3.07
N LYS A 152 -5.06 2.60 -2.87
CA LYS A 152 -5.64 3.94 -2.72
C LYS A 152 -5.18 4.88 -3.84
N GLY A 153 -5.21 4.39 -5.08
CA GLY A 153 -4.85 5.14 -6.29
C GLY A 153 -3.36 5.24 -6.60
N ARG A 154 -2.46 4.75 -5.73
CA ARG A 154 -1.01 4.77 -5.98
C ARG A 154 -0.54 3.44 -6.57
N PRO A 155 0.20 3.42 -7.69
CA PRO A 155 0.70 2.19 -8.28
C PRO A 155 1.65 1.46 -7.32
N LEU A 156 1.56 0.13 -7.34
CA LEU A 156 2.37 -0.76 -6.52
C LEU A 156 3.57 -1.27 -7.28
N PHE A 157 4.69 -1.36 -6.57
CA PHE A 157 5.97 -1.82 -7.09
C PHE A 157 6.59 -2.87 -6.17
N THR A 158 7.35 -3.79 -6.74
CA THR A 158 8.36 -4.57 -6.00
C THR A 158 9.70 -3.86 -6.10
N TYR A 159 10.57 -4.05 -5.11
CA TYR A 159 11.90 -3.45 -5.10
C TYR A 159 12.96 -4.46 -5.53
N SER A 160 13.77 -4.11 -6.53
CA SER A 160 14.77 -5.00 -7.12
C SER A 160 15.88 -5.48 -6.17
N LYS A 161 16.08 -4.81 -5.02
CA LYS A 161 17.07 -5.22 -4.02
C LYS A 161 16.51 -6.17 -2.96
N ASP A 162 15.19 -6.36 -2.92
CA ASP A 162 14.60 -7.44 -2.13
C ASP A 162 14.87 -8.76 -2.88
N GLN A 163 15.46 -9.73 -2.19
CA GLN A 163 15.92 -10.99 -2.78
C GLN A 163 15.02 -12.17 -2.40
N MET A 164 14.29 -12.07 -1.29
CA MET A 164 13.40 -13.11 -0.82
C MET A 164 12.13 -12.55 -0.18
N PRO A 165 11.06 -13.37 -0.09
CA PRO A 165 9.86 -13.00 0.62
C PRO A 165 10.15 -12.56 2.07
N GLY A 166 9.60 -11.41 2.45
CA GLY A 166 9.80 -10.81 3.77
C GLY A 166 10.91 -9.75 3.84
N ASP A 167 11.72 -9.60 2.80
CA ASP A 167 12.64 -8.47 2.68
C ASP A 167 11.87 -7.15 2.54
N ILE A 168 12.32 -6.13 3.26
CA ILE A 168 11.70 -4.80 3.29
C ILE A 168 12.69 -3.68 2.92
N THR A 169 13.69 -3.97 2.09
CA THR A 169 14.80 -3.03 1.82
C THR A 169 14.37 -1.83 0.97
N GLY A 170 13.18 -1.89 0.36
CA GLY A 170 12.54 -0.77 -0.32
C GLY A 170 11.86 0.22 0.64
N ASP A 171 11.64 -0.15 1.90
CA ASP A 171 10.97 0.75 2.84
C ASP A 171 11.83 1.98 3.12
N LYS A 172 11.20 3.16 3.08
CA LYS A 172 11.83 4.47 3.29
C LYS A 172 12.95 4.81 2.31
N VAL A 173 13.01 4.12 1.16
CA VAL A 173 13.98 4.50 0.11
C VAL A 173 13.62 5.88 -0.41
N GLY A 174 14.60 6.79 -0.32
CA GLY A 174 14.43 8.18 -0.71
C GLY A 174 13.61 9.02 0.28
N HIS A 175 13.31 8.49 1.47
CA HIS A 175 12.54 9.21 2.49
C HIS A 175 13.27 10.49 2.91
N LEU A 176 12.71 11.62 2.46
CA LEU A 176 13.02 12.96 2.92
C LEU A 176 11.70 13.66 3.20
N VAL A 177 11.49 14.03 4.47
CA VAL A 177 10.30 14.70 5.01
C VAL A 177 8.98 14.03 4.62
N ASP A 178 8.43 14.33 3.44
CA ASP A 178 7.10 13.93 2.98
C ASP A 178 7.08 13.21 1.61
N TRP A 179 8.24 12.76 1.12
CA TRP A 179 8.34 11.98 -0.12
C TRP A 179 9.26 10.76 0.01
N GLY A 180 8.91 9.66 -0.63
CA GLY A 180 9.66 8.40 -0.59
C GLY A 180 8.82 7.16 -0.91
N TYR A 181 9.47 6.00 -0.96
CA TYR A 181 8.79 4.72 -1.10
C TYR A 181 8.51 4.08 0.26
N TRP A 182 7.32 3.54 0.41
CA TRP A 182 6.85 2.94 1.67
C TRP A 182 6.21 1.59 1.42
N MET A 183 6.51 0.63 2.29
CA MET A 183 5.83 -0.67 2.25
C MET A 183 4.36 -0.51 2.64
N ILE A 184 3.47 -1.30 2.01
CA ILE A 184 2.05 -1.26 2.33
C ILE A 184 1.76 -2.24 3.48
N LYS A 185 1.44 -1.70 4.65
CA LYS A 185 1.01 -2.48 5.83
C LYS A 185 -0.38 -3.08 5.63
N LYS A 186 -0.58 -4.28 6.16
CA LYS A 186 -1.91 -4.90 6.27
C LYS A 186 -2.71 -4.31 7.42
#